data_AF-K2E1I6-F1
#
_entry.id   AF-K2E1I6-F1
#
_cell.length_a   1.000
_cell.length_b   1.000
_cell.length_c   1.000
_cell.angle_alpha   90.00
_cell.angle_beta   90.00
_cell.angle_gamma   90.00
#
_symmetry.space_group_name_H-M   'P 1'
#
loop_
_entity.id
_entity.type
_entity.pdbx_description
1 polymer ?
#
loop_
_entity_poly.entity_id
_entity_poly.type
_entity_poly.pdbx_seq_one_letter_code
_entity_poly.pdbx_strand_id
1 'polypeptide(L)'
;MAYICDNCGKGIVHGRQSTHGRGVAGKRWKKRAQKTARVFKPNLQKIAVVVKGKSVQMRLCTSCISRFRKSEKIKKPQSSRKAASL
;
A
#
# COMPACT_ATOMS: atom_id res chain seq x y z
N MET A 1 -13.61 -6.97 -8.23
CA MET A 1 -12.37 -7.31 -7.50
C MET A 1 -12.33 -6.55 -6.18
N ALA A 2 -12.25 -7.25 -5.05
CA ALA A 2 -12.10 -6.63 -3.74
C ALA A 2 -10.72 -5.95 -3.60
N TYR A 3 -10.62 -4.89 -2.80
CA TYR A 3 -9.37 -4.13 -2.59
C TYR A 3 -8.44 -4.88 -1.62
N ILE A 4 -7.96 -6.04 -2.07
CA ILE A 4 -7.23 -7.03 -1.29
C ILE A 4 -5.88 -7.33 -1.98
N CYS A 5 -4.85 -7.61 -1.18
CA CYS A 5 -3.56 -8.08 -1.68
C CYS A 5 -3.64 -9.55 -2.10
N ASP A 6 -3.25 -9.85 -3.34
CA ASP A 6 -3.34 -11.21 -3.90
C ASP A 6 -2.42 -12.24 -3.20
N ASN A 7 -1.35 -11.78 -2.53
CA ASN A 7 -0.39 -12.68 -1.86
C ASN A 7 -0.64 -12.87 -0.36
N CYS A 8 -1.15 -11.86 0.35
CA CYS A 8 -1.29 -11.94 1.82
C CYS A 8 -2.70 -11.67 2.33
N GLY A 9 -3.67 -11.44 1.44
CA GLY A 9 -5.05 -11.21 1.83
C GLY A 9 -5.31 -9.92 2.59
N LYS A 10 -4.32 -9.02 2.71
CA LYS A 10 -4.50 -7.71 3.36
C LYS A 10 -5.60 -6.93 2.65
N GLY A 11 -6.71 -6.74 3.35
CA GLY A 11 -7.87 -5.98 2.89
C GLY A 11 -8.02 -4.65 3.63
N ILE A 12 -9.18 -4.06 3.43
CA ILE A 12 -9.59 -2.83 4.10
C ILE A 12 -9.86 -3.11 5.58
N VAL A 13 -9.39 -2.23 6.46
CA VAL A 13 -9.67 -2.31 7.91
C VAL A 13 -10.43 -1.07 8.33
N HIS A 14 -11.41 -1.24 9.22
CA HIS A 14 -12.15 -0.13 9.82
C HIS A 14 -11.50 0.25 11.15
N GLY A 15 -11.37 1.55 11.39
CA GLY A 15 -10.98 2.06 12.70
C GLY A 15 -11.67 3.38 13.02
N ARG A 16 -11.17 4.05 14.05
CA ARG A 16 -11.67 5.36 14.48
C ARG A 16 -10.66 6.45 14.19
N GLN A 17 -11.15 7.61 13.79
CA GLN A 17 -10.39 8.85 13.80
C GLN A 17 -10.53 9.49 15.18
N SER A 18 -9.42 9.97 15.72
CA SER A 18 -9.35 10.57 17.07
C SER A 18 -8.58 11.89 17.07
N THR A 19 -8.56 12.58 15.93
CA THR A 19 -7.82 13.84 15.77
C THR A 19 -8.52 14.96 16.52
N HIS A 20 -7.81 15.60 17.43
CA HIS A 20 -8.25 16.83 18.10
C HIS A 20 -8.01 18.05 17.21
N GLY A 21 -8.88 19.05 17.28
CA GLY A 21 -8.63 20.35 16.65
C GLY A 21 -7.47 21.11 17.31
N ARG A 22 -7.00 22.17 16.66
CA ARG A 22 -5.98 23.05 17.23
C ARG A 22 -6.55 23.77 18.48
N GLY A 23 -5.74 23.90 19.54
CA GLY A 23 -6.12 24.62 20.77
C GLY A 23 -7.02 23.87 21.75
N VAL A 24 -7.53 22.67 21.43
CA VAL A 24 -8.39 21.89 22.35
C VAL A 24 -7.63 20.83 23.18
N ALA A 25 -6.36 20.58 22.86
CA ALA A 25 -5.50 19.64 23.59
C ALA A 25 -4.87 20.25 24.86
N GLY A 26 -5.13 21.52 25.17
CA GLY A 26 -4.58 22.20 26.33
C GLY A 26 -5.25 21.77 27.63
N LYS A 27 -4.89 20.57 28.16
CA LYS A 27 -5.10 19.99 29.51
C LYS A 27 -6.48 20.11 30.19
N ARG A 28 -7.44 20.86 29.65
CA ARG A 28 -8.75 21.17 30.22
C ARG A 28 -9.81 20.13 29.89
N TRP A 29 -9.50 19.11 29.08
CA TRP A 29 -10.39 18.01 28.67
C TRP A 29 -11.84 18.42 28.28
N LYS A 30 -12.08 19.69 27.95
CA LYS A 30 -13.43 20.25 27.71
C LYS A 30 -14.05 19.77 26.40
N LYS A 31 -13.23 19.46 25.39
CA LYS A 31 -13.69 18.99 24.08
C LYS A 31 -12.98 17.69 23.70
N ARG A 32 -13.68 16.57 23.82
CA ARG A 32 -13.20 15.25 23.39
C ARG A 32 -13.14 15.19 21.85
N ALA A 33 -12.20 14.43 21.30
CA ALA A 33 -12.13 14.19 19.85
C ALA A 33 -13.40 13.52 19.35
N GLN A 34 -13.85 13.94 18.16
CA GLN A 34 -15.01 13.36 17.51
C GLN A 34 -14.74 11.89 17.17
N LYS A 35 -15.71 11.02 17.46
CA LYS A 35 -15.63 9.58 17.15
C LYS A 35 -16.18 9.33 15.75
N THR A 36 -15.37 9.59 14.72
CA THR A 36 -15.75 9.26 13.34
C THR A 36 -15.09 7.96 12.89
N ALA A 37 -15.82 7.17 12.10
CA ALA A 37 -15.26 5.96 11.48
C ALA A 37 -14.27 6.37 10.39
N ARG A 38 -13.11 5.69 10.34
CA ARG A 38 -12.13 5.82 9.26
C ARG A 38 -11.86 4.48 8.63
N VAL A 39 -11.61 4.51 7.32
CA VAL A 39 -11.31 3.32 6.52
C VAL A 39 -9.83 3.33 6.17
N PHE A 40 -9.12 2.29 6.58
CA PHE A 40 -7.72 2.11 6.23
C PHE A 40 -7.60 1.21 5.02
N LYS A 41 -7.12 1.80 3.92
CA LYS A 41 -6.84 1.07 2.69
C LYS A 41 -5.40 0.56 2.70
N PRO A 42 -5.14 -0.71 2.35
CA PRO A 42 -3.79 -1.19 2.11
C PRO A 42 -3.17 -0.45 0.91
N ASN A 43 -1.87 -0.16 0.96
CA ASN A 43 -1.17 0.41 -0.19
C ASN A 43 -0.90 -0.69 -1.23
N LEU A 44 -1.87 -0.92 -2.12
CA LEU A 44 -1.83 -1.92 -3.19
C LEU A 44 -1.32 -1.29 -4.49
N GLN A 45 -0.36 -1.95 -5.12
CA GLN A 45 0.20 -1.54 -6.42
C GLN A 45 0.11 -2.71 -7.40
N LYS A 46 -0.17 -2.40 -8.66
CA LYS A 46 -0.15 -3.40 -9.74
C LYS A 46 1.29 -3.61 -10.18
N ILE A 47 1.81 -4.82 -10.05
CA ILE A 47 3.17 -5.15 -10.48
C ILE A 47 3.23 -6.49 -11.22
N ALA A 48 4.16 -6.60 -12.16
CA ALA A 48 4.48 -7.86 -12.81
C ALA A 48 5.42 -8.69 -11.92
N VAL A 49 5.03 -9.93 -11.63
CA VAL A 49 5.81 -10.88 -10.82
C VAL A 49 6.01 -12.15 -11.62
N VAL A 50 7.20 -12.73 -11.53
CA VAL A 50 7.48 -14.03 -12.12
C VAL A 50 7.01 -15.11 -11.14
N VAL A 51 5.96 -15.83 -11.49
CA VAL A 51 5.41 -16.95 -10.72
C VAL A 51 5.50 -18.19 -11.60
N LYS A 52 6.23 -19.22 -11.14
CA LYS A 52 6.43 -20.49 -11.88
C LYS A 52 6.93 -20.27 -13.32
N GLY A 53 7.87 -19.35 -13.52
CA GLY A 53 8.46 -19.05 -14.83
C GLY A 53 7.63 -18.15 -15.75
N LYS A 54 6.38 -17.81 -15.39
CA LYS A 54 5.52 -16.91 -16.16
C LYS A 54 5.41 -15.55 -15.49
N SER A 55 5.46 -14.47 -16.27
CA SER A 55 5.19 -13.11 -15.76
C SER A 55 3.68 -12.88 -15.66
N VAL A 56 3.19 -12.66 -14.45
CA VAL A 56 1.78 -12.40 -14.17
C VAL A 56 1.65 -11.03 -13.51
N GLN A 57 0.62 -10.27 -13.88
CA GLN A 57 0.29 -9.02 -13.19
C GLN A 57 -0.56 -9.31 -11.96
N MET A 58 -0.13 -8.82 -10.79
CA MET A 58 -0.84 -9.00 -9.51
C MET A 58 -0.94 -7.67 -8.76
N ARG A 59 -1.98 -7.52 -7.93
CA ARG A 59 -2.15 -6.39 -7.00
C ARG A 59 -1.55 -6.76 -5.66
N LEU A 60 -0.42 -6.15 -5.34
CA LEU A 60 0.35 -6.49 -4.15
C LEU A 60 0.51 -5.30 -3.21
N CYS A 61 0.49 -5.57 -1.91
CA CYS A 61 0.81 -4.57 -0.91
C CYS A 61 2.32 -4.29 -0.85
N THR A 62 2.70 -3.10 -0.43
CA THR A 62 4.11 -2.68 -0.33
C THR A 62 4.99 -3.66 0.48
N SER A 63 4.47 -4.29 1.53
CA SER A 63 5.22 -5.30 2.30
C SER A 63 5.47 -6.60 1.52
N CYS A 64 4.59 -6.98 0.61
CA CYS A 64 4.80 -8.15 -0.26
C CYS A 64 5.75 -7.79 -1.40
N ILE A 65 5.63 -6.58 -1.95
CA ILE A 65 6.55 -6.08 -2.98
C ILE A 65 7.99 -6.06 -2.44
N SER A 66 8.21 -5.57 -1.22
CA SER A 66 9.55 -5.57 -0.62
C SER A 66 10.12 -6.97 -0.43
N ARG A 67 9.31 -7.94 0.02
CA ARG A 67 9.71 -9.35 0.14
C ARG A 67 10.04 -9.98 -1.22
N PHE A 68 9.21 -9.72 -2.23
CA PHE A 68 9.42 -10.26 -3.58
C PHE A 68 10.63 -9.68 -4.30
N ARG A 69 10.97 -8.41 -4.01
CA ARG A 69 12.22 -7.81 -4.47
C ARG A 69 13.44 -8.49 -3.85
N LYS A 70 13.38 -8.86 -2.56
CA LYS A 70 14.46 -9.60 -1.89
C LYS A 70 14.63 -11.02 -2.42
N SER A 71 13.52 -11.69 -2.78
CA SER A 71 13.55 -13.03 -3.36
C SER A 71 13.70 -13.03 -4.88
N GLU A 72 14.09 -11.91 -5.49
CA GLU A 72 14.32 -11.74 -6.95
C GLU A 72 13.15 -12.15 -7.88
N LYS A 73 11.92 -12.22 -7.34
CA LYS A 73 10.71 -12.60 -8.11
C LYS A 73 10.18 -11.47 -9.00
N ILE A 74 10.73 -10.26 -8.86
CA ILE A 74 10.35 -9.07 -9.61
C ILE A 74 11.56 -8.60 -10.41
N LYS A 75 11.44 -8.66 -11.75
CA LYS A 75 12.42 -8.04 -12.64
C LYS A 75 12.26 -6.52 -12.57
N LYS A 76 13.36 -5.78 -12.40
CA LYS A 76 13.34 -4.32 -12.56
C LYS A 76 12.87 -4.01 -14.00
N PRO A 77 12.01 -3.01 -14.21
CA PRO A 77 11.75 -2.55 -15.56
C PRO A 77 13.10 -2.13 -16.15
N GLN A 78 13.51 -2.80 -17.23
CA GLN A 78 14.72 -2.45 -17.96
C GLN A 78 14.53 -1.00 -18.40
N SER A 79 15.31 -0.09 -17.83
CA SER A 79 15.40 1.29 -18.32
C SER A 79 15.69 1.18 -19.81
N SER A 80 14.77 1.64 -20.65
CA SER A 80 14.97 1.73 -22.09
C SER A 80 16.34 2.35 -22.33
N ARG A 81 17.28 1.55 -22.84
CA ARG A 81 18.55 2.08 -23.35
C ARG A 81 18.15 3.20 -24.31
N LYS A 82 18.58 4.43 -24.02
CA LYS A 82 18.39 5.58 -24.90
C LYS A 82 18.77 5.10 -26.31
N ALA A 83 17.84 5.16 -27.24
CA ALA A 83 18.17 5.04 -28.65
C ALA A 83 19.09 6.24 -28.95
N ALA A 84 20.40 6.00 -28.96
CA ALA A 84 21.32 6.89 -29.61
C ALA A 84 21.12 6.64 -31.11
N SER A 85 20.36 7.54 -31.74
CA SER A 85 20.28 7.64 -33.20
C SER A 85 20.91 8.98 -33.60
N LEU A 86 21.83 8.86 -34.55
CA LEU A 86 22.73 9.84 -35.18
C LEU A 86 22.16 11.24 -35.40
#